data_AF-A0A4U0TQ00-F1
#
_entry.id   AF-A0A4U0TQ00-F1
#
_cell.length_a   1.000
_cell.length_b   1.000
_cell.length_c   1.000
_cell.angle_alpha   90.00
_cell.angle_beta   90.00
_cell.angle_gamma   90.00
#
_symmetry.space_group_name_H-M   'P 1'
#
loop_
_entity.id
_entity.type
_entity.pdbx_description
1 polymer ?
#
loop_
_entity_poly.entity_id
_entity_poly.type
_entity_poly.pdbx_seq_one_letter_code
_entity_poly.pdbx_strand_id
1 'polypeptide(L)'
;MITVKEEDIVQWCQASDRELIGGFDTTTKVIRKDNLAIKFGAVYQEEADNQGEAYKLLSNEFIRVPLVYHFFIRGSVVKYSR
;
A
#
# COMPACT_ATOMS: atom_id res chain seq x y z
N MET A 1 -3.52 -14.05 -12.73
CA MET A 1 -3.09 -13.19 -11.61
C MET A 1 -2.12 -12.19 -12.21
N ILE A 2 -2.44 -10.90 -12.25
CA ILE A 2 -1.50 -9.90 -12.80
C ILE A 2 -0.38 -9.77 -11.78
N THR A 3 0.80 -10.29 -12.11
CA THR A 3 1.98 -10.12 -11.27
C THR A 3 2.57 -8.75 -11.57
N VAL A 4 2.06 -7.73 -10.88
CA VAL A 4 2.66 -6.40 -10.88
C VAL A 4 4.03 -6.51 -10.21
N LYS A 5 5.09 -6.01 -10.85
CA LYS A 5 6.42 -6.02 -10.24
C LYS A 5 6.60 -4.80 -9.34
N GLU A 6 7.46 -4.94 -8.33
CA GLU A 6 7.78 -3.83 -7.43
C GLU A 6 8.34 -2.61 -8.18
N GLU A 7 9.12 -2.85 -9.25
CA GLU A 7 9.62 -1.76 -10.09
C GLU A 7 8.50 -0.98 -10.78
N ASP A 8 7.43 -1.66 -11.24
CA ASP A 8 6.27 -1.02 -11.84
C ASP A 8 5.56 -0.12 -10.81
N ILE A 9 5.42 -0.61 -9.57
CA ILE A 9 4.82 0.15 -8.46
C ILE A 9 5.64 1.41 -8.16
N VAL A 10 6.98 1.28 -8.10
CA VAL A 10 7.87 2.43 -7.88
C VAL A 10 7.73 3.46 -9.00
N GLN A 11 7.62 3.03 -10.27
CA GLN A 11 7.41 3.92 -11.40
C GLN A 11 6.09 4.68 -11.29
N TRP A 12 5.00 4.02 -10.90
CA TRP A 12 3.71 4.69 -10.70
C TRP A 12 3.77 5.76 -9.60
N CYS A 13 4.49 5.49 -8.52
CA CYS A 13 4.70 6.46 -7.43
C CYS A 13 5.49 7.70 -7.87
N GLN A 14 6.36 7.57 -8.88
CA GLN A 14 7.20 8.65 -9.39
C GLN A 14 6.58 9.42 -10.56
N ALA A 15 5.56 8.85 -11.21
CA ALA A 15 4.90 9.44 -12.37
C ALA A 15 4.36 10.85 -12.05
N SER A 16 4.52 11.78 -12.98
CA SER A 16 4.08 13.18 -12.81
C SER A 16 2.56 13.34 -12.90
N ASP A 17 1.89 12.40 -13.57
CA ASP A 17 0.44 12.33 -13.79
C ASP A 17 -0.26 11.37 -12.82
N ARG A 18 0.44 10.90 -11.77
CA ARG A 18 -0.15 10.02 -10.76
C ARG A 18 -1.34 10.69 -10.05
N GLU A 19 -2.38 9.91 -9.78
CA GLU A 19 -3.52 10.36 -9.00
C GLU A 19 -3.18 10.29 -7.51
N LEU A 20 -2.78 11.43 -6.92
CA LEU A 20 -2.54 11.54 -5.48
C LEU A 20 -3.88 11.65 -4.74
N ILE A 21 -4.17 10.70 -3.87
CA ILE A 21 -5.42 10.63 -3.10
C ILE A 21 -5.23 10.89 -1.59
N GLY A 22 -3.99 11.07 -1.13
CA GLY A 22 -3.71 11.37 0.27
C GLY A 22 -2.25 11.71 0.57
N GLY A 23 -2.03 12.27 1.77
CA GLY A 23 -0.69 12.61 2.27
C GLY A 23 -0.07 13.85 1.62
N PHE A 24 -0.87 14.81 1.14
CA PHE A 24 -0.42 15.99 0.38
C PHE A 24 0.75 16.74 1.06
N ASP A 25 0.74 16.86 2.38
CA ASP A 25 1.75 17.60 3.15
C ASP A 25 2.67 16.72 4.03
N THR A 26 2.66 15.40 3.79
CA THR A 26 3.45 14.43 4.59
C THR A 26 4.52 13.75 3.76
N THR A 27 5.54 13.20 4.42
CA THR A 27 6.57 12.35 3.78
C THR A 27 6.00 11.03 3.26
N THR A 28 4.84 10.64 3.77
CA THR A 28 4.06 9.51 3.29
C THR A 28 2.99 10.00 2.31
N LYS A 29 2.91 9.38 1.13
CA LYS A 29 1.95 9.71 0.07
C LYS A 29 1.07 8.50 -0.22
N VAL A 30 -0.14 8.75 -0.71
CA VAL A 30 -1.04 7.68 -1.18
C VAL A 30 -1.50 8.00 -2.59
N ILE A 31 -1.25 7.10 -3.54
CA ILE A 31 -1.77 7.21 -4.91
C ILE A 31 -2.82 6.16 -5.18
N ARG A 32 -3.71 6.47 -6.14
CA ARG A 32 -4.59 5.48 -6.75
C ARG A 32 -3.95 4.93 -8.03
N LYS A 33 -4.02 3.62 -8.21
CA LYS A 33 -3.74 2.94 -9.48
C LYS A 33 -4.81 1.87 -9.70
N ASP A 34 -5.68 2.07 -10.69
CA ASP A 34 -6.83 1.20 -10.96
C ASP A 34 -7.71 1.01 -9.70
N ASN A 35 -7.70 -0.19 -9.11
CA ASN A 35 -8.40 -0.55 -7.87
C ASN A 35 -7.45 -0.70 -6.66
N LEU A 36 -6.20 -0.24 -6.79
CA LEU A 36 -5.18 -0.29 -5.76
C LEU A 36 -4.96 1.10 -5.17
N ALA A 37 -4.83 1.16 -3.84
CA ALA A 37 -4.24 2.29 -3.15
C ALA A 37 -2.80 1.92 -2.80
N ILE A 38 -1.84 2.75 -3.22
CA ILE A 38 -0.41 2.52 -2.97
C ILE A 38 0.07 3.62 -2.03
N LYS A 39 0.47 3.22 -0.83
CA LYS A 39 1.10 4.09 0.16
C LYS A 39 2.61 3.98 0.02
N PHE A 40 3.32 5.11 -0.11
CA PHE A 40 4.77 5.14 -0.32
C PHE A 40 5.43 6.33 0.38
N GLY A 41 6.76 6.33 0.47
CA GLY A 41 7.54 7.31 1.23
C GLY A 41 7.95 6.74 2.59
N ALA A 42 7.71 7.49 3.68
CA ALA A 42 7.94 7.00 5.04
C ALA A 42 6.84 6.00 5.45
N VAL A 43 6.96 4.74 5.01
CA VAL A 43 6.05 3.63 5.36
C VAL A 43 6.86 2.54 6.03
N TYR A 44 6.34 1.99 7.12
CA TYR A 44 7.05 1.02 7.97
C TYR A 44 6.34 -0.34 7.97
N GLN A 45 7.11 -1.40 8.20
CA GLN A 45 6.60 -2.78 8.29
C GLN A 45 5.51 -2.89 9.35
N GLU A 46 5.73 -2.28 10.52
CA GLU A 46 4.76 -2.24 11.63
C GLU A 46 3.40 -1.66 11.22
N GLU A 47 3.39 -0.65 10.35
CA GLU A 47 2.14 -0.08 9.86
C GLU A 47 1.37 -1.05 8.96
N ALA A 48 2.10 -1.77 8.09
CA ALA A 48 1.52 -2.80 7.24
C ALA A 48 0.98 -3.98 8.08
N ASP A 49 1.72 -4.40 9.11
CA ASP A 49 1.31 -5.47 10.04
C ASP A 49 0.06 -5.06 10.82
N ASN A 50 0.05 -3.87 11.43
CA ASN A 50 -1.09 -3.37 12.20
C ASN A 50 -2.36 -3.27 11.35
N GLN A 51 -2.24 -2.81 10.09
CA GLN A 51 -3.38 -2.77 9.18
C GLN A 51 -3.83 -4.19 8.77
N GLY A 52 -2.89 -5.11 8.57
CA GLY A 52 -3.18 -6.52 8.33
C GLY A 52 -3.94 -7.17 9.49
N GLU A 53 -3.54 -6.91 10.73
CA GLU A 53 -4.26 -7.39 11.92
C GLU A 53 -5.62 -6.72 12.07
N ALA A 54 -5.73 -5.41 11.83
CA ALA A 54 -7.02 -4.71 11.84
C ALA A 54 -8.00 -5.31 10.82
N TYR A 55 -7.54 -5.70 9.64
CA TYR A 55 -8.36 -6.35 8.61
C TYR A 55 -8.93 -7.70 9.08
N LYS A 56 -8.18 -8.46 9.89
CA LYS A 56 -8.60 -9.75 10.44
C LYS A 56 -9.57 -9.61 11.60
N LEU A 57 -9.36 -8.59 12.45
CA LEU A 57 -10.13 -8.40 13.69
C LEU A 57 -11.46 -7.68 13.47
N LEU A 58 -11.49 -6.70 12.55
CA LEU A 58 -12.68 -5.88 12.34
C LEU A 58 -13.63 -6.53 11.34
N SER A 59 -14.93 -6.47 11.65
CA SER A 59 -15.96 -6.85 10.68
C SER A 59 -15.98 -5.83 9.55
N ASN A 60 -15.52 -6.27 8.37
CA ASN A 60 -15.52 -5.46 7.14
C ASN A 60 -16.92 -5.09 6.63
N GLU A 61 -17.98 -5.66 7.23
CA GLU A 61 -19.37 -5.24 7.02
C GLU A 61 -19.63 -3.84 7.60
N PHE A 62 -19.03 -3.52 8.74
CA PHE A 62 -19.27 -2.27 9.47
C PHE A 62 -18.12 -1.27 9.28
N ILE A 63 -16.88 -1.75 9.26
CA ILE A 63 -15.68 -0.90 9.09
C ILE A 63 -14.83 -1.50 7.98
N ARG A 64 -14.74 -0.80 6.84
CA ARG A 64 -13.89 -1.24 5.73
C ARG A 64 -12.43 -0.96 6.05
N VAL A 65 -11.68 -2.03 6.35
CA VAL A 65 -10.22 -1.97 6.42
C VAL A 65 -9.66 -2.42 5.07
N PRO A 66 -8.72 -1.69 4.44
CA PRO A 66 -8.08 -2.17 3.23
C PRO A 66 -7.16 -3.36 3.53
N LEU A 67 -7.27 -4.44 2.78
CA LEU A 67 -6.32 -5.55 2.84
C LEU A 67 -4.95 -5.09 2.33
N VAL A 68 -3.91 -5.31 3.13
CA VAL A 68 -2.51 -5.13 2.68
C VAL A 68 -2.14 -6.28 1.77
N TYR A 69 -2.00 -6.00 0.47
CA TYR A 69 -1.65 -7.02 -0.52
C TYR A 69 -0.15 -7.31 -0.57
N HIS A 70 0.68 -6.25 -0.52
CA HIS A 70 2.12 -6.36 -0.66
C HIS A 70 2.81 -5.20 0.08
N PHE A 71 3.90 -5.50 0.78
CA PHE A 71 4.78 -4.51 1.38
C PHE A 71 6.21 -4.82 0.96
N PHE A 72 6.96 -3.79 0.60
CA PHE A 72 8.36 -3.95 0.23
C PHE A 72 9.13 -2.68 0.55
N ILE A 73 10.38 -2.85 0.94
CA ILE A 73 11.36 -1.77 1.09
C ILE A 73 12.54 -2.15 0.21
N ARG A 74 13.18 -1.15 -0.41
CA ARG A 74 14.43 -1.38 -1.15
C ARG A 74 15.45 -2.07 -0.23
N GLY A 75 15.82 -3.32 -0.56
CA GLY A 75 16.74 -4.14 0.22
C GLY A 75 16.09 -5.16 1.16
N SER A 76 14.75 -5.28 1.21
CA SER A 76 14.06 -6.30 2.01
C SER A 76 12.68 -6.64 1.40
N VAL A 77 12.48 -7.91 1.01
CA VAL A 77 11.19 -8.39 0.49
C VAL A 77 10.48 -9.17 1.60
N VAL A 78 9.34 -8.66 2.07
CA VAL A 78 8.44 -9.37 2.99
C VAL A 78 7.14 -9.65 2.23
N LYS A 79 6.80 -10.92 2.01
CA LYS A 79 5.56 -11.31 1.29
C LYS A 79 4.51 -11.75 2.30
N TYR A 80 3.29 -11.24 2.18
CA TYR A 80 2.15 -11.74 2.94
C TYR A 80 1.45 -12.85 2.14
N SER A 81 1.19 -13.98 2.79
CA SER A 81 0.34 -15.05 2.25
C SER A 81 -1.11 -14.84 2.67
N ARG A 82 -2.05 -15.17 1.77
CA ARG A 82 -3.49 -15.21 2.04
C ARG A 82 -3.85 -16.31 3.02
#